data_AF-A0A930UW55-F1
#
_entry.id   AF-A0A930UW55-F1
#
_cell.length_a   1.000
_cell.length_b   1.000
_cell.length_c   1.000
_cell.angle_alpha   90.00
_cell.angle_beta   90.00
_cell.angle_gamma   90.00
#
_symmetry.space_group_name_H-M   'P 1'
#
loop_
_entity.id
_entity.type
_entity.pdbx_description
1 polymer ?
#
loop_
_entity_poly.entity_id
_entity_poly.type
_entity_poly.pdbx_seq_one_letter_code
_entity_poly.pdbx_strand_id
1 'polypeptide(L)'
;MQLIVASLYNIYKFNLSVTRENVRDIITESSRLCSPILCMGRIVTKNINYKDFIFKKGDRIMFYTGMANFDPNVFKNPFEFSLNRYEKPLSFGSGVHMCIGMGISLSFSSKCVDFICSNYSIKNVSVFELIKGVSSLGAFRFSIEVG
;
A
#
# COMPACT_ATOMS: atom_id res chain seq x y z
N MET A 1 -5.76 0.76 10.25
CA MET A 1 -5.23 2.13 10.53
C MET A 1 -3.98 2.46 9.70
N GLN A 2 -3.17 1.48 9.29
CA GLN A 2 -1.92 1.71 8.52
C GLN A 2 -2.12 2.55 7.25
N LEU A 3 -3.17 2.30 6.46
CA LEU A 3 -3.45 3.08 5.24
C LEU A 3 -3.76 4.55 5.52
N ILE A 4 -4.46 4.86 6.63
CA ILE A 4 -4.79 6.24 7.00
C ILE A 4 -3.50 6.98 7.33
N VAL A 5 -2.66 6.42 8.22
CA VAL A 5 -1.40 7.06 8.63
C VAL A 5 -0.44 7.22 7.45
N ALA A 6 -0.30 6.19 6.61
CA ALA A 6 0.52 6.28 5.40
C ALA A 6 0.03 7.38 4.44
N SER A 7 -1.30 7.50 4.28
CA SER A 7 -1.87 8.54 3.42
C SER A 7 -1.65 9.94 3.98
N LEU A 8 -1.90 10.15 5.28
CA LEU A 8 -1.64 11.44 5.93
C LEU A 8 -0.15 11.81 5.88
N TYR A 9 0.74 10.84 6.09
CA TYR A 9 2.18 11.04 5.95
C TYR A 9 2.56 11.46 4.52
N ASN A 10 2.02 10.81 3.49
CA ASN A 10 2.30 11.17 2.11
C ASN A 10 1.67 12.52 1.72
N ILE A 11 0.46 12.83 2.20
CA ILE A 11 -0.17 14.14 2.01
C ILE A 11 0.74 15.25 2.57
N TYR A 12 1.23 15.09 3.79
CA TYR A 12 2.17 16.03 4.40
C TYR A 12 3.50 16.09 3.64
N LYS A 13 4.13 14.93 3.40
CA LYS A 13 5.47 14.82 2.78
C LYS A 13 5.52 15.39 1.37
N PHE A 14 4.46 15.20 0.58
CA PHE A 14 4.39 15.63 -0.81
C PHE A 14 3.52 16.88 -1.00
N ASN A 15 3.09 17.52 0.10
CA ASN A 15 2.25 18.73 0.09
C ASN A 15 1.03 18.61 -0.85
N LEU A 16 0.27 17.52 -0.70
CA LEU A 16 -0.83 17.19 -1.59
C LEU A 16 -2.10 17.96 -1.23
N SER A 17 -2.80 18.49 -2.24
CA SER A 17 -4.17 18.96 -2.07
C SER A 17 -5.13 17.78 -2.08
N VAL A 18 -5.99 17.69 -1.07
CA VAL A 18 -6.97 16.62 -0.91
C VAL A 18 -8.34 17.12 -1.30
N THR A 19 -8.99 16.40 -2.21
CA THR A 19 -10.37 16.63 -2.62
C THR A 19 -11.16 15.32 -2.56
N ARG A 20 -12.49 15.42 -2.58
CA ARG A 20 -13.36 14.25 -2.64
C ARG A 20 -13.11 13.38 -3.88
N GLU A 21 -12.64 13.98 -4.96
CA GLU A 21 -12.37 13.30 -6.22
C GLU A 21 -11.04 12.53 -6.18
N ASN A 22 -10.01 13.07 -5.53
CA ASN A 22 -8.66 12.47 -5.57
C ASN A 22 -8.28 11.66 -4.31
N VAL A 23 -9.03 11.77 -3.21
CA VAL A 23 -8.65 11.14 -1.93
C VAL A 23 -8.51 9.62 -2.04
N ARG A 24 -9.33 8.99 -2.88
CA ARG A 24 -9.25 7.55 -3.13
C ARG A 24 -7.97 7.17 -3.88
N ASP A 25 -7.55 7.98 -4.84
CA ASP A 25 -6.32 7.75 -5.60
C ASP A 25 -5.09 8.00 -4.72
N ILE A 26 -5.14 9.02 -3.86
CA ILE A 26 -4.10 9.28 -2.86
C ILE A 26 -3.91 8.06 -1.95
N ILE A 27 -4.99 7.44 -1.49
CA ILE A 27 -4.92 6.24 -0.63
C ILE A 27 -4.41 5.04 -1.42
N THR A 28 -4.83 4.90 -2.68
CA THR A 28 -4.37 3.81 -3.55
C THR A 28 -2.87 3.91 -3.80
N GLU A 29 -2.36 5.09 -4.14
CA GLU A 29 -0.92 5.32 -4.34
C GLU A 29 -0.13 5.22 -3.02
N SER A 30 -0.70 5.71 -1.91
CA SER A 30 -0.12 5.50 -0.58
C SER A 30 -0.03 4.03 -0.22
N SER A 31 -1.01 3.22 -0.61
CA SER A 31 -0.95 1.77 -0.44
C SER A 31 0.14 1.13 -1.29
N ARG A 32 0.49 1.70 -2.45
CA ARG A 32 1.58 1.21 -3.29
C ARG A 32 2.93 1.41 -2.61
N LEU A 33 3.21 2.64 -2.19
CA LEU A 33 4.46 3.04 -1.55
C LEU A 33 4.62 2.48 -0.13
N CYS A 34 3.53 2.35 0.61
CA CYS A 34 3.52 1.88 1.99
C CYS A 34 2.59 0.68 2.12
N SER A 35 2.93 -0.40 1.38
CA SER A 35 2.09 -1.60 1.30
C SER A 35 1.88 -2.23 2.68
N PRO A 36 0.63 -2.39 3.15
CA PRO A 36 0.35 -3.03 4.41
C PRO A 36 0.75 -4.50 4.45
N ILE A 37 0.81 -5.19 3.30
CA ILE A 37 1.19 -6.60 3.22
C ILE A 37 2.38 -6.73 2.27
N LEU A 38 3.53 -7.15 2.81
CA LEU A 38 4.77 -7.15 2.04
C LEU A 38 4.91 -8.39 1.14
N CYS A 39 4.40 -9.53 1.58
CA CYS A 39 4.49 -10.76 0.81
C CYS A 39 3.35 -11.76 1.10
N MET A 40 3.11 -12.66 0.15
CA MET A 40 2.11 -13.73 0.23
C MET A 40 2.72 -15.05 -0.22
N GLY A 41 2.49 -16.13 0.53
CA GLY A 41 2.98 -17.46 0.22
C GLY A 41 2.01 -18.30 -0.64
N ARG A 42 2.55 -19.19 -1.47
CA ARG A 42 1.83 -20.27 -2.15
C ARG A 42 2.61 -21.58 -2.05
N ILE A 43 1.90 -22.69 -2.20
CA ILE A 43 2.47 -24.03 -2.26
C ILE A 43 2.32 -24.56 -3.68
N VAL A 44 3.39 -25.10 -4.22
CA VAL A 44 3.42 -25.71 -5.55
C VAL A 44 2.69 -27.07 -5.49
N THR A 45 1.60 -27.21 -6.25
CA THR A 45 0.73 -28.39 -6.18
C THR A 45 1.14 -29.53 -7.12
N LYS A 46 1.94 -29.21 -8.14
CA LYS A 46 2.55 -30.13 -9.12
C LYS A 46 3.88 -29.56 -9.58
N ASN A 47 4.76 -30.38 -10.14
CA ASN A 47 6.03 -29.87 -10.69
C ASN A 47 5.74 -28.84 -11.80
N ILE A 48 6.46 -27.72 -11.79
CA ILE A 48 6.29 -26.60 -12.73
C ILE A 48 7.68 -26.19 -13.24
N ASN A 49 7.81 -26.09 -14.57
CA ASN A 49 8.93 -25.41 -15.20
C ASN A 49 8.47 -24.01 -15.60
N TYR A 50 9.08 -22.95 -15.06
CA TYR A 50 8.73 -21.57 -15.33
C TYR A 50 9.97 -20.71 -15.49
N LYS A 51 10.15 -20.12 -16.69
CA LYS A 51 11.42 -19.48 -17.09
C LYS A 51 12.58 -20.45 -16.82
N ASP A 52 13.63 -19.98 -16.18
CA ASP A 52 14.82 -20.76 -15.84
C ASP A 52 14.69 -21.49 -14.49
N PHE A 53 13.49 -21.52 -13.91
CA PHE A 53 13.23 -22.14 -12.60
C PHE A 53 12.43 -23.44 -12.73
N ILE A 54 12.88 -24.45 -11.99
CA ILE A 54 12.19 -25.74 -11.82
C ILE A 54 11.66 -25.79 -10.39
N PHE A 55 10.34 -25.82 -10.25
CA PHE A 55 9.66 -25.94 -8.96
C PHE A 55 9.10 -27.35 -8.80
N LYS A 56 9.33 -27.96 -7.64
CA LYS A 56 8.81 -29.28 -7.29
C LYS A 56 7.51 -29.15 -6.51
N LYS A 57 6.64 -30.17 -6.63
CA LYS A 57 5.47 -30.31 -5.76
C LYS A 57 5.89 -30.23 -4.29
N GLY A 58 5.24 -29.36 -3.53
CA GLY A 58 5.52 -29.11 -2.12
C GLY A 58 6.38 -27.87 -1.85
N ASP A 59 7.04 -27.31 -2.87
CA ASP A 59 7.83 -26.08 -2.70
C ASP A 59 6.95 -24.92 -2.25
N ARG A 60 7.50 -24.06 -1.38
CA ARG A 60 6.87 -22.81 -0.96
C ARG A 60 7.44 -21.65 -1.77
N ILE A 61 6.56 -20.88 -2.41
CA ILE A 61 6.93 -19.69 -3.18
C ILE A 61 6.39 -18.46 -2.45
N MET A 62 7.26 -17.50 -2.17
CA MET A 62 6.91 -16.21 -1.59
C MET A 62 6.86 -15.14 -2.68
N PHE A 63 5.69 -14.51 -2.84
CA PHE A 63 5.51 -13.37 -3.73
C PHE A 63 5.63 -12.09 -2.92
N TYR A 64 6.69 -11.31 -3.15
CA TYR A 64 6.92 -10.03 -2.49
C TYR A 64 6.11 -8.91 -3.15
N THR A 65 4.79 -8.93 -2.98
CA THR A 65 3.85 -7.96 -3.57
C THR A 65 4.18 -6.51 -3.23
N GLY A 66 4.65 -6.26 -2.00
CA GLY A 66 5.06 -4.93 -1.58
C GLY A 66 6.30 -4.42 -2.32
N MET A 67 7.22 -5.31 -2.72
CA MET A 67 8.39 -4.94 -3.53
C MET A 67 8.05 -4.83 -5.02
N ALA A 68 7.13 -5.67 -5.52
CA ALA A 68 6.68 -5.61 -6.91
C ALA A 68 6.04 -4.26 -7.26
N ASN A 69 5.47 -3.56 -6.27
CA ASN A 69 4.99 -2.18 -6.40
C ASN A 69 6.09 -1.16 -6.76
N PHE A 70 7.37 -1.52 -6.66
CA PHE A 70 8.52 -0.69 -6.99
C PHE A 70 9.28 -1.19 -8.23
N ASP A 71 8.75 -2.16 -8.98
CA ASP A 71 9.38 -2.65 -10.20
C ASP A 71 9.42 -1.54 -11.28
N PRO A 72 10.60 -1.09 -11.73
CA PRO A 72 10.73 -0.02 -12.72
C PRO A 72 10.23 -0.44 -14.13
N ASN A 73 10.07 -1.74 -14.39
CA ASN A 73 9.49 -2.23 -15.64
C ASN A 73 7.96 -2.06 -15.68
N VAL A 74 7.33 -1.86 -14.52
CA VAL A 74 5.88 -1.66 -14.38
C VAL A 74 5.57 -0.21 -13.99
N PHE A 75 6.27 0.33 -13.00
CA PHE A 75 6.02 1.67 -12.49
C PHE A 75 7.17 2.61 -12.88
N LYS A 76 6.90 3.56 -13.78
CA LYS A 76 7.85 4.65 -14.08
C LYS A 76 8.09 5.47 -12.80
N ASN A 77 9.35 5.80 -12.51
CA ASN A 77 9.77 6.47 -11.28
C ASN A 77 9.13 5.82 -10.02
N PRO A 78 9.47 4.56 -9.71
CA PRO A 78 8.72 3.75 -8.75
C PRO A 78 8.72 4.31 -7.32
N PHE A 79 9.71 5.12 -6.96
CA PHE A 79 9.82 5.72 -5.63
C PHE A 79 9.09 7.07 -5.48
N GLU A 80 8.60 7.64 -6.58
CA GLU A 80 7.85 8.89 -6.57
C GLU A 80 6.37 8.65 -6.29
N PHE A 81 5.73 9.58 -5.60
CA PHE A 81 4.29 9.61 -5.45
C PHE A 81 3.65 10.21 -6.70
N SER A 82 2.73 9.49 -7.34
CA SER A 82 2.01 10.00 -8.51
C SER A 82 0.57 9.51 -8.54
N LEU A 83 -0.37 10.44 -8.74
CA LEU A 83 -1.80 10.13 -8.90
C LEU A 83 -2.16 9.71 -10.34
N ASN A 84 -1.28 9.94 -11.31
CA ASN A 84 -1.54 9.70 -12.73
C ASN A 84 -1.01 8.34 -13.19
N ARG A 85 -0.93 7.35 -12.29
CA ARG A 85 -0.48 5.99 -12.63
C ARG A 85 -1.62 5.20 -13.25
N TYR A 86 -1.35 4.54 -14.36
CA TYR A 86 -2.33 3.63 -14.98
C TYR A 86 -2.25 2.24 -14.35
N GLU A 87 -1.06 1.84 -13.91
CA GLU A 87 -0.77 0.53 -13.37
C GLU A 87 -1.38 0.33 -11.99
N LYS A 88 -1.92 -0.87 -11.74
CA LYS A 88 -2.59 -1.20 -10.49
C LYS A 88 -1.60 -1.79 -9.48
N PRO A 89 -1.53 -1.26 -8.25
CA PRO A 89 -0.66 -1.80 -7.22
C PRO A 89 -1.16 -3.17 -6.72
N LEU A 90 -0.22 -4.00 -6.26
CA LEU A 90 -0.48 -5.34 -5.72
C LEU A 90 -0.70 -5.35 -4.20
N SER A 91 -0.91 -4.20 -3.58
CA SER A 91 -1.09 -4.06 -2.13
C SER A 91 -2.33 -4.76 -1.58
N PHE A 92 -3.31 -5.05 -2.43
CA PHE A 92 -4.50 -5.85 -2.11
C PHE A 92 -4.46 -7.25 -2.73
N GLY A 93 -3.31 -7.69 -3.23
CA GLY A 93 -3.15 -8.96 -3.93
C GLY A 93 -3.73 -8.94 -5.34
N SER A 94 -3.86 -10.12 -5.94
CA SER A 94 -4.39 -10.31 -7.30
C SER A 94 -4.98 -11.71 -7.46
N GLY A 95 -5.77 -11.91 -8.51
CA GLY A 95 -6.45 -13.16 -8.84
C GLY A 95 -7.61 -13.50 -7.90
N VAL A 96 -7.92 -14.78 -7.78
CA VAL A 96 -9.05 -15.28 -6.96
C VAL A 96 -8.92 -15.00 -5.46
N HIS A 97 -7.72 -14.69 -4.99
CA HIS A 97 -7.43 -14.31 -3.60
C HIS A 97 -7.19 -12.80 -3.44
N MET A 98 -7.59 -11.98 -4.42
CA MET A 98 -7.62 -10.53 -4.25
C MET A 98 -8.45 -10.18 -3.01
N CYS A 99 -7.96 -9.22 -2.23
CA CYS A 99 -8.53 -8.87 -0.94
C CYS A 99 -10.01 -8.51 -1.07
N ILE A 100 -10.89 -9.35 -0.52
CA ILE A 100 -12.34 -9.11 -0.48
C ILE A 100 -12.69 -7.80 0.23
N GLY A 101 -11.84 -7.36 1.16
CA GLY A 101 -11.98 -6.11 1.90
C GLY A 101 -11.44 -4.86 1.21
N MET A 102 -10.93 -4.95 -0.04
CA MET A 102 -10.32 -3.82 -0.75
C MET A 102 -11.29 -2.63 -0.85
N GLY A 103 -12.53 -2.87 -1.28
CA GLY A 103 -13.53 -1.80 -1.45
C GLY A 103 -13.86 -1.07 -0.15
N ILE A 104 -14.08 -1.83 0.93
CA ILE A 104 -14.37 -1.26 2.26
C ILE A 104 -13.14 -0.53 2.81
N SER A 105 -11.95 -1.10 2.67
CA SER A 105 -10.71 -0.51 3.17
C SER A 105 -10.42 0.85 2.53
N LEU A 106 -10.55 0.93 1.21
CA LEU A 106 -10.36 2.18 0.47
C LEU A 106 -11.45 3.20 0.83
N SER A 107 -12.73 2.79 0.85
CA SER A 107 -13.84 3.69 1.16
C SER A 107 -13.76 4.26 2.59
N PHE A 108 -13.49 3.40 3.58
CA PHE A 108 -13.34 3.81 4.97
C PHE A 108 -12.15 4.77 5.14
N SER A 109 -11.00 4.41 4.57
CA SER A 109 -9.80 5.26 4.64
C SER A 109 -10.04 6.60 3.94
N SER A 110 -10.73 6.62 2.79
CA SER A 110 -11.09 7.83 2.06
C SER A 110 -11.92 8.77 2.91
N LYS A 111 -12.96 8.25 3.56
CA LYS A 111 -13.82 9.06 4.44
C LYS A 111 -13.06 9.62 5.64
N CYS A 112 -12.19 8.82 6.27
CA CYS A 112 -11.37 9.30 7.39
C CYS A 112 -10.40 10.40 6.96
N VAL A 113 -9.68 10.21 5.84
CA VAL A 113 -8.71 11.18 5.34
C VAL A 113 -9.41 12.46 4.87
N ASP A 114 -10.51 12.33 4.12
CA ASP A 114 -11.34 13.45 3.68
C ASP A 114 -11.88 14.26 4.87
N PHE A 115 -12.40 13.59 5.90
CA PHE A 115 -12.85 14.25 7.12
C PHE A 115 -11.74 15.04 7.80
N ILE A 116 -10.56 14.44 7.99
CA ILE A 116 -9.43 15.12 8.63
C ILE A 116 -9.01 16.34 7.79
N CYS A 117 -8.80 16.17 6.49
CA CYS A 117 -8.29 17.25 5.63
C CYS A 117 -9.33 18.35 5.35
N SER A 118 -10.63 18.05 5.48
CA SER A 118 -11.69 19.05 5.35
C SER A 118 -11.87 19.91 6.61
N ASN A 119 -11.48 19.41 7.78
CA ASN A 119 -11.67 20.10 9.06
C ASN A 119 -10.36 20.68 9.63
N TYR A 120 -9.21 20.21 9.17
CA TYR A 120 -7.91 20.52 9.77
C TYR A 120 -6.82 20.66 8.71
N SER A 121 -5.88 21.59 8.94
CA SER A 121 -4.66 21.70 8.15
C SER A 121 -3.57 20.83 8.77
N ILE A 122 -3.12 19.79 8.07
CA ILE A 122 -2.02 18.92 8.53
C ILE A 122 -0.72 19.73 8.54
N LYS A 123 -0.13 19.92 9.71
CA LYS A 123 1.15 20.64 9.89
C LYS A 123 2.35 19.71 9.95
N ASN A 124 2.18 18.52 10.53
CA ASN A 124 3.23 17.52 10.64
C ASN A 124 2.65 16.11 10.85
N VAL A 125 3.32 15.10 10.32
CA VAL A 125 3.02 13.69 10.59
C VAL A 125 4.32 12.97 10.93
N SER A 126 4.46 12.54 12.18
CA SER A 126 5.65 11.86 12.67
C SER A 126 5.36 10.41 13.04
N VAL A 127 6.16 9.48 12.53
CA VAL A 127 6.07 8.05 12.87
C VAL A 127 7.28 7.70 13.74
N PHE A 128 7.03 7.30 14.98
CA PHE A 128 8.08 7.03 15.97
C PHE A 128 8.42 5.55 16.08
N GLU A 129 7.45 4.68 15.82
CA GLU A 129 7.63 3.24 15.94
C GLU A 129 6.83 2.52 14.86
N LEU A 130 7.47 1.55 14.20
CA LEU A 130 6.82 0.63 13.28
C LEU A 130 6.39 -0.65 13.99
N ILE A 131 5.35 -1.29 13.50
CA ILE A 131 4.94 -2.62 13.97
C ILE A 131 6.05 -3.62 13.66
N LYS A 132 6.42 -4.42 14.66
CA LYS A 132 7.47 -5.45 14.58
C LYS A 132 6.88 -6.85 14.62
N GLY A 133 7.62 -7.82 14.09
CA GLY A 133 7.28 -9.24 14.19
C GLY A 133 6.10 -9.71 13.34
N VAL A 134 5.67 -8.90 12.36
CA VAL A 134 4.56 -9.20 11.47
C VAL A 134 4.99 -9.02 10.01
N SER A 135 4.26 -9.63 9.08
CA SER A 135 4.47 -9.47 7.63
C SER A 135 3.90 -8.15 7.08
N SER A 136 3.48 -7.25 7.96
CA SER A 136 2.86 -5.97 7.61
C SER A 136 3.74 -4.78 7.96
N LEU A 137 3.72 -3.76 7.09
CA LEU A 137 4.36 -2.48 7.35
C LEU A 137 3.34 -1.50 7.91
N GLY A 138 3.63 -0.90 9.06
CA GLY A 138 2.73 0.08 9.65
C GLY A 138 3.31 0.83 10.83
N ALA A 139 2.72 1.99 11.13
CA ALA A 139 3.02 2.75 12.32
C ALA A 139 2.33 2.12 13.55
N PHE A 140 3.12 1.79 14.57
CA PHE A 140 2.67 1.42 15.90
C PHE A 140 2.49 2.66 16.79
N ARG A 141 3.40 3.64 16.69
CA ARG A 141 3.29 4.95 17.35
C ARG A 141 3.54 6.08 16.36
N PHE A 142 2.63 7.05 16.34
CA PHE A 142 2.69 8.21 15.46
C PHE A 142 2.01 9.42 16.12
N SER A 143 2.33 10.63 15.66
CA SER A 143 1.60 11.86 15.96
C SER A 143 1.20 12.55 14.66
N ILE A 144 0.08 13.27 14.73
CA ILE A 144 -0.40 14.17 13.68
C ILE A 144 -0.62 15.51 14.36
N GLU A 145 0.08 16.53 13.88
CA GLU A 145 -0.13 17.91 14.31
C GLU A 145 -1.05 18.58 13.29
N VAL A 146 -2.13 19.17 13.79
CA VAL A 146 -3.13 19.88 13.01
C VAL A 146 -3.26 21.32 13.49
N GLY A 147 -3.59 22.22 12.58
CA GLY A 147 -3.98 23.59 12.88
C GLY A 147 -5.23 24.01 12.14
#